data_AF-A0A6G8QAI0-F1
#
_entry.id   AF-A0A6G8QAI0-F1
#
_cell.length_a   1.000
_cell.length_b   1.000
_cell.length_c   1.000
_cell.angle_alpha   90.00
_cell.angle_beta   90.00
_cell.angle_gamma   90.00
#
_symmetry.space_group_name_H-M   'P 1'
#
loop_
_entity.id
_entity.type
_entity.pdbx_description
1 polymer ?
#
loop_
_entity_poly.entity_id
_entity_poly.type
_entity_poly.pdbx_seq_one_letter_code
_entity_poly.pdbx_strand_id
1 'polypeptide(L)'
;MTLSLRVGLQEAAQRISPVRSDYQNLPIEQGFDWPVIAGYDFDRLYLVVFRSVRRPDADLDLLRWFDDLAYAEALRSGGLLRYFKGDADERRRCLSFCLWESREAALGASGGKKHEQAASITSRMYVSYDLERYELTPGEEGGRLHFRRL
;
A
#
# COMPACT_ATOMS: atom_id res chain seq x y z
N MET A 1 -19.26 -19.20 -9.71
CA MET A 1 -19.42 -18.40 -8.47
C MET A 1 -18.12 -17.73 -7.99
N THR A 2 -16.94 -18.06 -8.52
CA THR A 2 -15.62 -17.56 -8.07
C THR A 2 -15.25 -16.14 -8.53
N LEU A 3 -15.67 -15.71 -9.72
CA LEU A 3 -15.40 -14.34 -10.21
C LEU A 3 -16.07 -13.25 -9.38
N SER A 4 -17.29 -13.51 -8.88
CA SER A 4 -18.06 -12.55 -8.07
C SER A 4 -17.43 -12.27 -6.70
N LEU A 5 -16.77 -13.26 -6.10
CA LEU A 5 -16.11 -13.12 -4.80
C LEU A 5 -14.82 -12.30 -4.91
N ARG A 6 -14.05 -12.50 -5.99
CA ARG A 6 -12.82 -11.71 -6.26
C ARG A 6 -13.14 -10.24 -6.53
N VAL A 7 -14.17 -9.95 -7.33
CA VAL A 7 -14.61 -8.57 -7.57
C VAL A 7 -15.02 -7.90 -6.26
N GLY A 8 -15.72 -8.61 -5.38
CA GLY A 8 -16.10 -8.10 -4.07
C GLY A 8 -14.91 -7.71 -3.18
N LEU A 9 -13.87 -8.56 -3.10
CA LEU A 9 -12.67 -8.26 -2.32
C LEU A 9 -11.95 -7.02 -2.87
N GLN A 10 -11.82 -6.90 -4.19
CA GLN A 10 -11.18 -5.75 -4.81
C GLN A 10 -11.95 -4.46 -4.53
N GLU A 11 -13.28 -4.47 -4.67
CA GLU A 11 -14.13 -3.31 -4.35
C GLU A 11 -14.04 -2.92 -2.86
N ALA A 12 -13.98 -3.89 -1.96
CA ALA A 12 -13.82 -3.63 -0.52
C ALA A 12 -12.43 -3.08 -0.19
N ALA A 13 -11.37 -3.62 -0.78
CA ALA A 13 -10.01 -3.12 -0.61
C ALA A 13 -9.88 -1.65 -1.07
N GLN A 14 -10.63 -1.24 -2.09
CA GLN A 14 -10.70 0.15 -2.55
C GLN A 14 -11.38 1.12 -1.56
N ARG A 15 -12.05 0.61 -0.53
CA ARG A 15 -12.66 1.44 0.52
C ARG A 15 -11.76 1.63 1.73
N ILE A 16 -10.65 0.89 1.82
CA ILE A 16 -9.69 1.00 2.92
C ILE A 16 -9.21 2.45 3.03
N SER A 17 -9.42 3.04 4.20
CA SER A 17 -9.25 4.44 4.50
C SER A 17 -8.66 4.65 5.90
N PRO A 18 -7.96 5.78 6.14
CA PRO A 18 -7.47 6.11 7.47
C PRO A 18 -8.61 6.24 8.49
N VAL A 19 -8.41 5.69 9.69
CA VAL A 19 -9.38 5.87 10.80
C VAL A 19 -9.17 7.16 11.58
N ARG A 20 -7.99 7.78 11.43
CA ARG A 20 -7.57 9.02 12.09
C ARG A 20 -6.77 9.88 11.12
N SER A 21 -6.75 11.19 11.35
CA SER A 21 -5.99 12.14 10.52
C SER A 21 -4.47 12.01 10.65
N ASP A 22 -3.98 11.41 11.73
CA ASP A 22 -2.55 11.21 12.04
C ASP A 22 -2.06 9.78 11.72
N TYR A 23 -2.73 9.08 10.80
CA TYR A 23 -2.46 7.69 10.42
C TYR A 23 -1.00 7.40 10.05
N GLN A 24 -0.25 8.39 9.55
CA GLN A 24 1.18 8.25 9.22
C GLN A 24 2.02 7.86 10.45
N ASN A 25 1.52 8.20 11.65
CA ASN A 25 2.19 8.00 12.93
C ASN A 25 1.70 6.73 13.66
N LEU A 26 0.73 6.01 13.10
CA LEU A 26 0.15 4.82 13.72
C LEU A 26 0.76 3.54 13.16
N PRO A 27 0.78 2.44 13.96
CA PRO A 27 1.01 1.10 13.44
C PRO A 27 0.08 0.80 12.28
N ILE A 28 0.55 0.06 11.26
CA ILE A 28 -0.24 -0.13 10.04
C ILE A 28 -1.58 -0.79 10.36
N GLU A 29 -1.60 -1.73 11.32
CA GLU A 29 -2.78 -2.49 11.71
C GLU A 29 -3.86 -1.63 12.39
N GLN A 30 -3.48 -0.46 12.90
CA GLN A 30 -4.35 0.44 13.68
C GLN A 30 -4.68 1.74 12.94
N GLY A 31 -3.91 2.09 11.90
CA GLY A 31 -4.08 3.34 11.15
C GLY A 31 -5.22 3.34 10.14
N PHE A 32 -5.72 2.15 9.76
CA PHE A 32 -6.70 1.97 8.69
C PHE A 32 -7.82 1.02 9.12
N ASP A 33 -8.97 1.14 8.45
CA ASP A 33 -10.18 0.35 8.68
C ASP A 33 -10.13 -1.05 8.06
N TRP A 34 -9.04 -1.78 8.28
CA TRP A 34 -8.82 -3.14 7.76
C TRP A 34 -9.99 -4.13 7.90
N PRO A 35 -10.87 -4.08 8.94
CA PRO A 35 -12.04 -4.95 9.02
C PRO A 35 -12.95 -4.90 7.78
N VAL A 36 -12.91 -3.86 6.94
CA VAL A 36 -13.70 -3.78 5.70
C VAL A 36 -13.44 -4.92 4.72
N ILE A 37 -12.26 -5.56 4.77
CA ILE A 37 -11.94 -6.73 3.93
C ILE A 37 -12.04 -8.06 4.68
N ALA A 38 -12.21 -8.08 6.00
CA ALA A 38 -12.11 -9.30 6.81
C ALA A 38 -13.24 -10.32 6.56
N GLY A 39 -14.37 -9.90 5.98
CA GLY A 39 -15.49 -10.77 5.62
C GLY A 39 -15.39 -11.42 4.25
N TYR A 40 -14.31 -11.17 3.50
CA TYR A 40 -14.10 -11.72 2.16
C TYR A 40 -13.21 -12.95 2.18
N ASP A 41 -13.41 -13.82 1.20
CA ASP A 41 -12.67 -15.07 1.06
C ASP A 41 -11.29 -14.83 0.42
N PHE A 42 -10.23 -15.06 1.19
CA PHE A 42 -8.83 -15.08 0.76
C PHE A 42 -7.97 -15.84 1.76
N ASP A 43 -6.96 -16.57 1.29
CA ASP A 43 -6.02 -17.26 2.18
C ASP A 43 -5.00 -16.30 2.79
N ARG A 44 -4.48 -15.40 1.94
CA ARG A 44 -3.39 -14.49 2.26
C ARG A 44 -3.34 -13.33 1.29
N LEU A 45 -2.99 -12.16 1.78
CA LEU A 45 -2.68 -10.97 1.00
C LEU A 45 -1.29 -10.46 1.34
N TYR A 46 -0.72 -9.68 0.44
CA TYR A 46 0.62 -9.11 0.62
C TYR A 46 0.54 -7.59 0.65
N LEU A 47 1.03 -6.99 1.74
CA LEU A 47 0.99 -5.56 1.96
C LEU A 47 2.42 -5.01 1.98
N VAL A 48 2.65 -3.98 1.17
CA VAL A 48 3.88 -3.18 1.19
C VAL A 48 3.53 -1.80 1.70
N VAL A 49 4.16 -1.36 2.78
CA VAL A 49 3.98 -0.04 3.38
C VAL A 49 5.25 0.77 3.17
N PHE A 50 5.11 1.93 2.55
CA PHE A 50 6.19 2.90 2.41
C PHE A 50 5.97 4.02 3.41
N ARG A 51 6.78 4.02 4.47
CA ARG A 51 6.83 5.10 5.46
C ARG A 51 8.00 5.99 5.12
N SER A 52 7.81 7.31 5.14
CA SER A 52 8.91 8.22 4.80
C SER A 52 8.79 9.57 5.48
N VAL A 53 9.90 10.31 5.50
CA VAL A 53 9.93 11.72 5.88
C VAL A 53 10.37 12.51 4.66
N ARG A 54 9.47 13.31 4.09
CA ARG A 54 9.76 14.12 2.91
C ARG A 54 10.74 15.25 3.25
N ARG A 55 11.65 15.55 2.34
CA ARG A 55 12.53 16.70 2.45
C ARG A 55 11.72 18.01 2.36
N PRO A 56 12.17 19.09 3.02
CA PRO A 56 11.51 20.40 2.90
C PRO A 56 11.49 20.94 1.47
N ASP A 57 12.51 20.63 0.69
CA ASP A 57 12.75 21.06 -0.69
C ASP A 57 12.41 19.99 -1.74
N ALA A 58 11.63 18.96 -1.35
CA ALA A 58 11.23 17.91 -2.27
C ALA A 58 10.37 18.46 -3.42
N ASP A 59 10.70 18.05 -4.64
CA ASP A 59 9.93 18.37 -5.84
C ASP A 59 8.66 17.50 -5.87
N LEU A 60 7.52 18.10 -5.54
CA LEU A 60 6.24 17.41 -5.40
C LEU A 60 5.65 17.00 -6.75
N ASP A 61 5.92 17.77 -7.80
CA ASP A 61 5.43 17.47 -9.14
C ASP A 61 6.20 16.30 -9.73
N LEU A 62 7.52 16.27 -9.54
CA LEU A 62 8.36 15.14 -9.94
C LEU A 62 8.01 13.87 -9.16
N LEU A 63 7.78 13.98 -7.85
CA LEU A 63 7.29 12.87 -7.03
C LEU A 63 5.96 12.33 -7.57
N ARG A 64 4.98 13.21 -7.81
CA ARG A 64 3.67 12.82 -8.33
C ARG A 64 3.80 12.12 -9.68
N TRP A 65 4.60 12.68 -10.59
CA TRP A 65 4.82 12.13 -11.92
C TRP A 65 5.36 10.70 -11.90
N PHE A 66 6.44 10.45 -11.14
CA PHE A 66 7.02 9.11 -11.08
C PHE A 66 6.14 8.12 -10.32
N ASP A 67 5.44 8.58 -9.29
CA ASP A 67 4.47 7.76 -8.56
C ASP A 67 3.30 7.32 -9.46
N ASP A 68 2.75 8.23 -10.27
CA ASP A 68 1.65 7.93 -11.19
C ASP A 68 2.11 6.96 -12.30
N LEU A 69 3.37 7.07 -12.76
CA LEU A 69 3.96 6.12 -13.71
C LEU A 69 4.15 4.72 -13.12
N ALA A 70 4.65 4.62 -11.88
CA ALA A 70 4.81 3.36 -11.18
C ALA A 70 3.44 2.72 -10.88
N TYR A 71 2.45 3.52 -10.45
CA TYR A 71 1.09 3.05 -10.24
C TYR A 71 0.45 2.53 -11.54
N ALA A 72 0.60 3.25 -12.66
CA ALA A 72 0.09 2.78 -13.94
C ALA A 72 0.76 1.47 -14.40
N GLU A 73 2.04 1.26 -14.07
CA GLU A 73 2.74 -0.02 -14.30
C GLU A 73 2.21 -1.13 -13.40
N ALA A 74 2.00 -0.86 -12.11
CA ALA A 74 1.40 -1.79 -11.17
C ALA A 74 0.02 -2.29 -11.62
N LEU A 75 -0.82 -1.37 -12.11
CA LEU A 75 -2.14 -1.73 -12.66
C LEU A 75 -2.04 -2.68 -13.86
N ARG A 76 -1.05 -2.48 -14.75
CA ARG A 76 -0.85 -3.34 -15.92
C ARG A 76 -0.29 -4.72 -15.55
N SER A 77 0.52 -4.81 -14.50
CA SER A 77 1.06 -6.09 -14.02
C SER A 77 0.00 -6.98 -13.36
N GLY A 78 -1.10 -6.40 -12.88
CA GLY A 78 -2.22 -7.13 -12.28
C GLY A 78 -1.98 -7.53 -10.83
N GLY A 79 -3.06 -7.95 -10.14
CA GLY A 79 -3.02 -8.39 -8.74
C GLY A 79 -2.93 -7.27 -7.69
N LEU A 80 -2.93 -6.00 -8.11
CA LEU A 80 -3.05 -4.86 -7.19
C LEU A 80 -4.50 -4.69 -6.74
N LEU A 81 -4.75 -4.87 -5.45
CA LEU A 81 -6.08 -4.69 -4.85
C LEU A 81 -6.33 -3.25 -4.45
N ARG A 82 -5.32 -2.58 -3.88
CA ARG A 82 -5.40 -1.18 -3.44
C ARG A 82 -4.04 -0.52 -3.50
N TYR A 83 -4.00 0.68 -4.07
CA TYR A 83 -2.93 1.65 -3.81
C TYR A 83 -3.51 2.80 -3.00
N PHE A 84 -2.91 3.09 -1.86
CA PHE A 84 -3.23 4.24 -1.03
C PHE A 84 -2.06 5.22 -1.02
N LYS A 85 -2.31 6.44 -1.49
CA LYS A 85 -1.34 7.55 -1.54
C LYS A 85 -1.71 8.57 -0.47
N GLY A 86 -1.10 8.45 0.71
CA GLY A 86 -1.35 9.38 1.82
C GLY A 86 -0.64 10.72 1.66
N ASP A 87 -1.22 11.73 2.28
CA ASP A 87 -0.63 13.05 2.45
C ASP A 87 0.47 13.05 3.52
N ALA A 88 1.33 14.07 3.46
CA ALA A 88 2.32 14.32 4.48
C ALA A 88 1.67 15.00 5.70
N ASP A 89 2.06 14.60 6.91
CA ASP A 89 1.69 15.34 8.13
C ASP A 89 2.49 16.65 8.26
N GLU A 90 2.22 17.43 9.31
CA GLU A 90 2.93 18.69 9.61
C GLU A 90 4.45 18.52 9.77
N ARG A 91 4.90 17.30 10.10
CA ARG A 91 6.31 16.92 10.25
C ARG A 91 6.88 16.30 8.97
N ARG A 92 6.15 16.38 7.86
CA ARG A 92 6.45 15.80 6.54
C ARG A 92 6.52 14.28 6.54
N ARG A 93 5.93 13.60 7.52
CA ARG A 93 5.83 12.14 7.54
C ARG A 93 4.77 11.71 6.56
N CYS A 94 5.10 10.77 5.69
CA CYS A 94 4.20 10.21 4.70
C CYS A 94 4.00 8.72 4.95
N LEU A 95 2.82 8.22 4.57
CA LEU A 95 2.53 6.80 4.51
C LEU A 95 1.76 6.54 3.21
N SER A 96 2.32 5.68 2.35
CA SER A 96 1.58 5.05 1.26
C SER A 96 1.67 3.54 1.41
N PHE A 97 0.72 2.82 0.81
CA PHE A 97 0.79 1.36 0.78
C PHE A 97 0.19 0.79 -0.50
N CYS A 98 0.65 -0.41 -0.84
CA CYS A 98 0.06 -1.25 -1.88
C CYS A 98 -0.36 -2.58 -1.26
N LEU A 99 -1.63 -2.94 -1.43
CA LEU A 99 -2.19 -4.23 -1.07
C LEU A 99 -2.33 -5.09 -2.33
N TRP A 100 -1.83 -6.32 -2.27
CA TRP A 100 -1.73 -7.24 -3.39
C TRP A 100 -2.38 -8.57 -3.08
N GLU A 101 -2.91 -9.22 -4.12
CA GLU A 101 -3.40 -10.60 -4.04
C GLU A 101 -2.28 -11.58 -3.63
N SER A 102 -1.03 -11.31 -4.01
CA SER A 102 0.10 -12.16 -3.66
C SER A 102 1.43 -11.41 -3.64
N ARG A 103 2.44 -12.03 -3.03
CA ARG A 103 3.82 -11.51 -3.05
C ARG A 103 4.39 -11.52 -4.47
N GLU A 104 4.05 -12.55 -5.26
CA GLU A 104 4.49 -12.72 -6.64
C GLU A 104 3.97 -11.58 -7.52
N ALA A 105 2.71 -11.18 -7.36
CA ALA A 105 2.13 -10.03 -8.07
C ALA A 105 2.87 -8.73 -7.72
N ALA A 106 3.12 -8.49 -6.43
CA ALA A 106 3.87 -7.33 -5.98
C ALA A 106 5.30 -7.27 -6.54
N LEU A 107 6.00 -8.41 -6.57
CA LEU A 107 7.34 -8.52 -7.15
C LEU A 107 7.31 -8.28 -8.66
N GLY A 108 6.36 -8.88 -9.37
CA GLY A 108 6.17 -8.69 -10.81
C GLY A 108 5.91 -7.24 -11.20
N ALA A 109 5.15 -6.50 -10.37
CA ALA A 109 4.95 -5.07 -10.57
C ALA A 109 6.19 -4.23 -10.24
N SER A 110 6.82 -4.47 -9.08
CA SER A 110 7.96 -3.66 -8.61
C SER A 110 9.25 -3.86 -9.41
N GLY A 111 9.38 -4.95 -10.16
CA GLY A 111 10.51 -5.20 -11.06
C GLY A 111 10.46 -4.42 -12.39
N GLY A 112 9.41 -3.64 -12.61
CA GLY A 112 9.25 -2.86 -13.83
C GLY A 112 10.10 -1.58 -13.88
N LYS A 113 10.33 -1.07 -15.10
CA LYS A 113 11.17 0.13 -15.32
C LYS A 113 10.58 1.37 -14.66
N LYS A 114 9.26 1.49 -14.54
CA LYS A 114 8.65 2.68 -13.92
C LYS A 114 8.83 2.68 -12.40
N HIS A 115 8.73 1.52 -11.76
CA HIS A 115 9.10 1.39 -10.35
C HIS A 115 10.59 1.67 -10.11
N GLU A 116 11.48 1.18 -10.98
CA GLU A 116 12.92 1.50 -10.90
C GLU A 116 13.17 3.01 -10.99
N GLN A 117 12.51 3.69 -11.95
CA GLN A 117 12.60 5.13 -12.11
C GLN A 117 12.09 5.88 -10.87
N ALA A 118 10.95 5.48 -10.30
CA ALA A 118 10.44 6.07 -9.06
C ALA A 118 11.39 5.83 -7.87
N ALA A 119 11.95 4.63 -7.75
CA ALA A 119 12.92 4.30 -6.71
C ALA A 119 14.18 5.18 -6.81
N SER A 120 14.64 5.50 -8.03
CA SER A 120 15.85 6.27 -8.28
C SER A 120 15.83 7.70 -7.72
N ILE A 121 14.64 8.30 -7.56
CA ILE A 121 14.50 9.66 -7.03
C ILE A 121 14.33 9.68 -5.50
N THR A 122 14.09 8.55 -4.86
CA THR A 122 13.76 8.44 -3.42
C THR A 122 14.77 9.15 -2.52
N SER A 123 16.07 8.95 -2.74
CA SER A 123 17.14 9.56 -1.92
C SER A 123 17.18 11.08 -1.99
N ARG A 124 16.72 11.66 -3.12
CA ARG A 124 16.62 13.10 -3.35
C ARG A 124 15.34 13.71 -2.79
N MET A 125 14.31 12.91 -2.56
CA MET A 125 12.98 13.38 -2.14
C MET A 125 12.69 13.17 -0.66
N TYR A 126 13.32 12.17 -0.05
CA TYR A 126 13.08 11.80 1.34
C TYR A 126 14.34 11.97 2.18
N VAL A 127 14.15 12.43 3.42
CA VAL A 127 15.18 12.44 4.46
C VAL A 127 15.44 11.00 4.90
N SER A 128 14.37 10.22 5.05
CA SER A 128 14.40 8.81 5.39
C SER A 128 13.18 8.11 4.82
N TYR A 129 13.29 6.80 4.62
CA TYR A 129 12.18 5.93 4.30
C TYR A 129 12.38 4.53 4.88
N ASP A 130 11.27 3.81 5.10
CA ASP A 130 11.22 2.41 5.44
C ASP A 130 10.18 1.69 4.55
N LEU A 131 10.51 0.46 4.17
CA LEU A 131 9.65 -0.42 3.37
C LEU A 131 9.28 -1.63 4.21
N GLU A 132 8.11 -1.55 4.83
CA GLU A 132 7.55 -2.63 5.62
C GLU A 132 6.82 -3.61 4.69
N ARG A 133 6.95 -4.90 4.98
CA ARG A 133 6.27 -5.96 4.24
C ARG A 133 5.48 -6.79 5.23
N TYR A 134 4.22 -7.03 4.91
CA TYR A 134 3.35 -7.85 5.73
C TYR A 134 2.63 -8.87 4.88
N GLU A 135 2.32 -9.97 5.53
CA GLU A 135 1.34 -10.93 5.09
C GLU A 135 0.09 -10.79 5.95
N LEU A 136 -1.06 -10.64 5.30
CA LEU A 136 -2.36 -10.51 5.94
C LEU A 136 -3.12 -11.81 5.74
N THR A 137 -3.60 -12.41 6.82
CA THR A 137 -4.47 -13.60 6.78
C THR A 137 -5.77 -13.34 7.55
N PRO A 138 -6.88 -13.99 7.20
CA PRO A 138 -8.08 -13.95 8.03
C PRO A 138 -7.76 -14.44 9.45
N GLY A 139 -8.34 -13.81 10.46
CA GLY A 139 -8.31 -14.28 11.84
C GLY A 139 -9.36 -15.37 12.07
N GLU A 140 -9.15 -16.19 13.11
CA GLU A 140 -10.06 -17.27 13.49
C GLU A 140 -11.47 -16.77 13.89
N GLU A 141 -11.55 -15.53 14.39
CA GLU A 141 -12.80 -14.81 14.66
C GLU A 141 -13.09 -13.83 13.52
N GLY A 142 -14.11 -14.14 12.72
CA GLY A 142 -14.51 -13.38 11.52
C GLY A 142 -14.68 -11.89 11.82
N GLY A 143 -13.70 -11.08 11.41
CA GLY A 143 -13.65 -9.65 11.67
C GLY A 143 -12.26 -9.12 12.05
N ARG A 144 -11.31 -9.99 12.39
CA ARG A 144 -9.91 -9.60 12.62
C ARG A 144 -9.01 -10.09 11.48
N LEU A 145 -8.03 -9.29 11.12
CA LEU A 145 -6.91 -9.70 10.26
C LEU A 145 -5.68 -9.93 11.11
N HIS A 146 -4.92 -10.97 10.80
CA HIS A 146 -3.60 -11.19 11.37
C HIS A 146 -2.54 -10.60 10.44
N PHE A 147 -1.69 -9.74 10.98
CA PHE A 147 -0.57 -9.12 10.26
C PHE A 147 0.73 -9.78 10.69
N ARG A 148 1.40 -10.43 9.75
CA ARG A 148 2.74 -11.00 9.95
C ARG A 148 3.77 -10.16 9.20
N ARG A 149 4.62 -9.43 9.93
CA ARG A 149 5.75 -8.69 9.34
C ARG A 149 6.79 -9.68 8.79
N LEU A 150 7.35 -9.37 7.62
CA LEU A 150 8.31 -10.20 6.86
C LEU A 150 9.71 -9.59 6.85
#